data_AF-A0A0Q5B5K2-F1
#
_entry.id   AF-A0A0Q5B5K2-F1
#
_cell.length_a   1.000
_cell.length_b   1.000
_cell.length_c   1.000
_cell.angle_alpha   90.00
_cell.angle_beta   90.00
_cell.angle_gamma   90.00
#
_symmetry.space_group_name_H-M   'P 1'
#
loop_
_entity.id
_entity.type
_entity.pdbx_description
1 polymer ?
#
loop_
_entity_poly.entity_id
_entity_poly.type
_entity_poly.pdbx_seq_one_letter_code
_entity_poly.pdbx_strand_id
1 'polypeptide(L)'
;MRILVPVDRPWEIVGRGEDDGLLSDVSVAFEGGRLRTLRRTGTRMVRGVVLSTRTDRVSTAALAVEGLLFETTVFAGSRAENRAAMEAVLARSAVLAATGGDWEPLDVDGSTFALWTTRFDAGVAAAADLGPCVLAAWSADASARLPALTLVDAPE
;
A
#
# COMPACT_ATOMS: atom_id res chain seq x y z
N MET A 1 10.94 11.53 -6.78
CA MET A 1 9.86 11.27 -5.80
C MET A 1 10.52 10.70 -4.57
N ARG A 2 10.10 11.07 -3.35
CA ARG A 2 10.59 10.38 -2.15
C ARG A 2 9.74 9.13 -1.86
N ILE A 3 10.39 8.04 -1.48
CA ILE A 3 9.80 6.74 -1.18
C ILE A 3 10.11 6.36 0.25
N LEU A 4 9.17 5.70 0.91
CA LEU A 4 9.38 5.12 2.23
C LEU A 4 10.21 3.85 2.08
N VAL A 5 11.19 3.67 2.95
CA VAL A 5 12.00 2.46 3.03
C VAL A 5 12.27 2.12 4.50
N PRO A 6 12.43 0.84 4.86
CA PRO A 6 12.73 0.48 6.23
C PRO A 6 14.17 0.89 6.61
N VAL A 7 14.37 1.33 7.85
CA VAL A 7 15.65 1.86 8.34
C VAL A 7 16.64 0.74 8.71
N ASP A 8 16.14 -0.36 9.25
CA ASP A 8 16.93 -1.36 9.98
C ASP A 8 17.17 -2.66 9.20
N ARG A 9 16.72 -2.75 7.95
CA ARG A 9 16.77 -3.98 7.16
C ARG A 9 16.94 -3.72 5.66
N PRO A 10 17.50 -4.69 4.91
CA PRO A 10 17.60 -4.61 3.46
C PRO A 10 16.22 -4.50 2.81
N TRP A 11 16.19 -3.81 1.67
CA TRP A 11 14.98 -3.61 0.88
C TRP A 11 15.33 -3.46 -0.61
N GLU A 12 14.36 -3.77 -1.47
CA GLU A 12 14.50 -3.65 -2.92
C GLU A 12 13.24 -3.07 -3.58
N ILE A 13 13.40 -2.34 -4.67
CA ILE A 13 12.27 -1.86 -5.46
C ILE A 13 11.73 -3.00 -6.32
N VAL A 14 10.45 -3.32 -6.14
CA VAL A 14 9.76 -4.43 -6.82
C VAL A 14 8.65 -3.97 -7.75
N GLY A 15 8.33 -2.67 -7.73
CA GLY A 15 7.30 -2.12 -8.60
C GLY A 15 7.36 -0.60 -8.66
N ARG A 16 6.98 -0.07 -9.82
CA ARG A 16 6.83 1.37 -10.07
C ARG A 16 5.51 1.56 -10.81
N GLY A 17 4.72 2.53 -10.37
CA GLY A 17 3.52 2.99 -11.06
C GLY A 17 3.76 4.37 -11.65
N GLU A 18 3.27 4.58 -12.86
CA GLU A 18 3.32 5.87 -13.55
C GLU A 18 1.92 6.31 -13.98
N ASP A 19 1.61 7.57 -13.72
CA ASP A 19 0.43 8.25 -14.24
C ASP A 19 0.89 9.35 -15.20
N ASP A 20 0.53 9.23 -16.48
CA ASP A 20 0.93 10.16 -17.56
C ASP A 20 2.45 10.39 -17.65
N GLY A 21 3.24 9.32 -17.51
CA GLY A 21 4.70 9.36 -17.58
C GLY A 21 5.38 9.98 -16.37
N LEU A 22 4.65 10.10 -15.25
CA LEU A 22 5.20 10.56 -13.98
C LEU A 22 5.02 9.49 -12.92
N LEU A 23 6.11 9.23 -12.19
CA LEU A 23 6.13 8.29 -11.08
C LEU A 23 5.05 8.69 -10.04
N SER A 24 4.04 7.84 -9.93
CA SER A 24 2.87 8.01 -9.08
C SER A 24 2.97 7.15 -7.83
N ASP A 25 3.59 5.98 -7.92
CA ASP A 25 3.86 5.13 -6.78
C ASP A 25 5.11 4.26 -6.96
N VAL A 26 5.68 3.81 -5.84
CA VAL A 26 6.80 2.87 -5.81
C VAL A 26 6.53 1.81 -4.75
N SER A 27 6.70 0.55 -5.13
CA SER A 27 6.61 -0.59 -4.23
C SER A 27 8.00 -1.12 -3.90
N VAL A 28 8.24 -1.35 -2.62
CA VAL A 28 9.47 -1.90 -2.07
C VAL A 28 9.14 -3.18 -1.30
N ALA A 29 9.93 -4.22 -1.52
CA ALA A 29 9.91 -5.43 -0.71
C ALA A 29 11.04 -5.40 0.33
N PHE A 30 10.79 -6.02 1.48
CA PHE A 30 11.77 -6.17 2.55
C PHE A 30 11.48 -7.44 3.35
N GLU A 31 12.41 -7.84 4.21
CA GLU A 31 12.18 -8.98 5.10
C GLU A 31 11.00 -8.71 6.05
N GLY A 32 9.93 -9.48 5.86
CA GLY A 32 8.71 -9.37 6.66
C GLY A 32 7.58 -8.58 6.01
N GLY A 33 7.71 -8.09 4.77
CA GLY A 33 6.57 -7.52 4.06
C GLY A 33 6.88 -6.71 2.80
N ARG A 34 5.85 -6.00 2.33
CA ARG A 34 5.91 -5.04 1.25
C ARG A 34 5.35 -3.71 1.70
N LEU A 35 5.88 -2.65 1.13
CA LEU A 35 5.36 -1.30 1.27
C LEU A 35 5.19 -0.69 -0.13
N ARG A 36 4.18 0.14 -0.28
CA ARG A 36 3.92 0.95 -1.45
C ARG A 36 3.75 2.38 -1.01
N THR A 37 4.65 3.23 -1.49
CA THR A 37 4.56 4.68 -1.30
C THR A 37 3.80 5.25 -2.48
N LEU A 38 2.66 5.88 -2.21
CA LEU A 38 1.88 6.60 -3.21
C LEU A 38 2.16 8.08 -3.06
N ARG A 39 2.52 8.73 -4.16
CA ARG A 39 2.66 10.17 -4.21
C ARG A 39 1.28 10.79 -4.03
N ARG A 40 1.13 11.71 -3.07
CA ARG A 40 -0.06 12.55 -3.01
C ARG A 40 0.01 13.53 -4.18
N THR A 41 -0.68 13.22 -5.27
CA THR A 41 -0.71 14.05 -6.48
C THR A 41 -1.60 15.28 -6.34
N GLY A 42 -2.33 15.42 -5.22
CA GLY A 42 -3.34 16.46 -5.06
C GLY A 42 -4.43 16.35 -6.14
N THR A 43 -5.20 17.42 -6.34
CA THR A 43 -6.04 17.58 -7.54
C THR A 43 -5.15 18.06 -8.67
N ARG A 44 -4.53 17.14 -9.42
CA ARG A 44 -3.74 17.52 -10.58
C ARG A 44 -4.62 17.51 -11.82
N MET A 45 -4.64 18.60 -12.58
CA MET A 45 -5.23 18.56 -13.92
C MET A 45 -4.17 18.17 -14.94
N VAL A 46 -4.41 17.09 -15.68
CA VAL A 46 -3.61 16.72 -16.85
C VAL A 46 -4.54 16.60 -18.06
N ARG A 47 -4.26 17.36 -19.12
CA ARG A 47 -5.09 17.39 -20.35
C ARG A 47 -6.58 17.63 -20.10
N GLY A 48 -6.92 18.44 -19.10
CA GLY A 48 -8.31 18.75 -18.72
C GLY A 48 -9.01 17.70 -17.87
N VAL A 49 -8.31 16.62 -17.48
CA VAL A 49 -8.83 15.60 -16.56
C VAL A 49 -8.23 15.79 -15.18
N VAL A 50 -9.07 15.73 -14.15
CA VAL A 50 -8.63 15.68 -12.76
C VAL A 50 -8.10 14.28 -12.48
N LEU A 51 -6.78 14.18 -12.31
CA LEU A 51 -6.15 13.06 -11.64
C LEU A 51 -6.11 13.34 -10.15
N SER A 52 -6.75 12.50 -9.37
CA SER A 52 -6.68 12.55 -7.91
C SER A 52 -6.18 11.22 -7.39
N THR A 53 -5.25 11.25 -6.44
CA THR A 53 -4.85 10.05 -5.71
C THR A 53 -5.97 9.63 -4.75
N ARG A 54 -6.12 8.33 -4.53
CA ARG A 54 -6.90 7.77 -3.41
C ARG A 54 -6.27 8.28 -2.10
N THR A 55 -6.88 9.29 -1.48
CA THR A 55 -6.36 9.95 -0.28
C THR A 55 -7.27 9.81 0.94
N ASP A 56 -8.41 9.13 0.80
CA ASP A 56 -9.20 8.77 1.97
C ASP A 56 -8.66 7.48 2.59
N ARG A 57 -8.75 7.40 3.92
CA ARG A 57 -8.24 6.28 4.73
C ARG A 57 -8.72 4.92 4.20
N VAL A 58 -10.00 4.81 3.83
CA VAL A 58 -10.60 3.53 3.43
C VAL A 58 -10.01 3.07 2.11
N SER A 59 -9.87 3.96 1.13
CA SER A 59 -9.26 3.62 -0.16
C SER A 59 -7.80 3.21 -0.04
N THR A 60 -7.02 3.84 0.85
CA THR A 60 -5.63 3.43 1.11
C THR A 60 -5.55 2.09 1.83
N ALA A 61 -6.39 1.89 2.86
CA ALA A 61 -6.50 0.62 3.56
C ALA A 61 -6.91 -0.50 2.60
N ALA A 62 -7.86 -0.24 1.69
CA ALA A 62 -8.28 -1.19 0.67
C ALA A 62 -7.12 -1.55 -0.25
N LEU A 63 -6.29 -0.60 -0.66
CA LEU A 63 -5.10 -0.88 -1.46
C LEU A 63 -4.10 -1.81 -0.75
N ALA A 64 -3.87 -1.61 0.55
CA ALA A 64 -3.00 -2.48 1.34
C ALA A 64 -3.56 -3.91 1.43
N VAL A 65 -4.87 -4.04 1.67
CA VAL A 65 -5.56 -5.34 1.73
C VAL A 65 -5.61 -6.01 0.36
N GLU A 66 -5.83 -5.25 -0.72
CA GLU A 66 -5.77 -5.73 -2.10
C GLU A 66 -4.40 -6.32 -2.41
N GLY A 67 -3.32 -5.60 -2.07
CA GLY A 67 -1.95 -6.08 -2.26
C GLY A 67 -1.72 -7.46 -1.62
N LEU A 68 -2.14 -7.61 -0.35
CA LEU A 68 -2.05 -8.87 0.37
C LEU A 68 -2.88 -9.99 -0.25
N LEU A 69 -4.15 -9.70 -0.56
CA LEU A 69 -5.06 -10.68 -1.11
C LEU A 69 -4.63 -11.12 -2.52
N PHE A 70 -4.14 -10.22 -3.37
CA PHE A 70 -3.61 -10.58 -4.68
C PHE A 70 -2.34 -11.42 -4.58
N GLU A 71 -1.46 -11.13 -3.62
CA GLU A 71 -0.22 -11.90 -3.42
C GLU A 71 -0.50 -13.32 -2.89
N THR A 72 -1.55 -13.49 -2.10
CA THR A 72 -1.91 -14.78 -1.47
C THR A 72 -2.96 -15.57 -2.24
N THR A 73 -3.66 -14.96 -3.20
CA THR A 73 -4.66 -15.65 -4.03
C THR A 73 -4.01 -16.39 -5.20
N VAL A 74 -4.39 -17.65 -5.39
CA VAL A 74 -3.93 -18.46 -6.52
C VAL A 74 -4.86 -18.23 -7.73
N PHE A 75 -4.30 -17.71 -8.83
CA PHE A 75 -5.01 -17.47 -10.09
C PHE A 75 -4.71 -18.55 -11.15
N ALA A 76 -5.13 -19.79 -10.87
CA ALA A 76 -4.84 -20.95 -11.73
C ALA A 76 -6.04 -21.42 -12.59
N GLY A 77 -7.16 -20.69 -12.57
CA GLY A 77 -8.38 -21.04 -13.28
C GLY A 77 -8.43 -20.53 -14.72
N SER A 78 -9.58 -20.76 -15.36
CA SER A 78 -9.96 -20.10 -16.61
C SER A 78 -10.00 -18.58 -16.46
N ARG A 79 -10.01 -17.86 -17.59
CA ARG A 79 -10.14 -16.39 -17.59
C ARG A 79 -11.37 -15.90 -16.82
N ALA A 80 -12.50 -16.60 -16.92
CA ALA A 80 -13.72 -16.23 -16.22
C ALA A 80 -13.59 -16.44 -14.71
N GLU A 81 -12.99 -17.55 -14.29
CA GLU A 81 -12.75 -17.83 -12.86
C GLU A 81 -11.75 -16.87 -12.26
N ASN A 82 -10.64 -16.59 -12.95
CA ASN A 82 -9.65 -15.61 -12.49
C ASN A 82 -10.27 -14.21 -12.40
N ARG A 83 -11.11 -13.82 -13.36
CA ARG A 83 -11.84 -12.55 -13.28
C ARG A 83 -12.76 -12.49 -12.06
N ALA A 84 -13.55 -13.54 -11.81
CA ALA A 84 -14.40 -13.61 -10.64
C ALA A 84 -13.60 -13.56 -9.33
N ALA A 85 -12.43 -14.22 -9.29
CA ALA A 85 -11.53 -14.15 -8.15
C ALA A 85 -10.97 -12.73 -7.93
N MET A 86 -10.58 -12.02 -9.00
CA MET A 86 -10.15 -10.62 -8.91
C MET A 86 -11.28 -9.73 -8.37
N GLU A 87 -12.50 -9.88 -8.89
CA GLU A 87 -13.67 -9.12 -8.43
C GLU A 87 -13.98 -9.43 -6.94
N ALA A 88 -13.82 -10.68 -6.51
CA ALA A 88 -13.97 -11.08 -5.11
C ALA A 88 -12.88 -10.47 -4.20
N VAL A 89 -11.63 -10.40 -4.67
CA VAL A 89 -10.54 -9.71 -3.95
C VAL A 89 -10.88 -8.24 -3.73
N LEU A 90 -11.33 -7.53 -4.78
CA LEU A 90 -11.72 -6.12 -4.71
C LEU A 90 -12.92 -5.88 -3.78
N ALA A 91 -13.92 -6.77 -3.82
CA ALA A 91 -15.06 -6.66 -2.92
C ALA A 91 -14.65 -6.89 -1.46
N ARG A 92 -13.82 -7.91 -1.21
CA ARG A 92 -13.36 -8.26 0.14
C ARG A 92 -12.44 -7.18 0.73
N SER A 93 -11.56 -6.61 -0.07
CA SER A 93 -10.65 -5.55 0.37
C SER A 93 -11.41 -4.31 0.83
N ALA A 94 -12.43 -3.89 0.07
CA ALA A 94 -13.27 -2.75 0.41
C ALA A 94 -14.00 -2.97 1.74
N VAL A 95 -14.56 -4.17 1.97
CA VAL A 95 -15.22 -4.52 3.23
C VAL A 95 -14.22 -4.46 4.39
N LEU A 96 -13.07 -5.15 4.29
CA LEU A 96 -12.06 -5.20 5.36
C LEU A 96 -11.50 -3.81 5.70
N ALA A 97 -11.27 -2.97 4.69
CA ALA A 97 -10.80 -1.60 4.88
C ALA A 97 -11.82 -0.67 5.56
N ALA A 98 -13.11 -0.91 5.30
CA ALA A 98 -14.19 -0.13 5.88
C ALA A 98 -14.51 -0.54 7.32
N THR A 99 -14.51 -1.84 7.63
CA THR A 99 -15.00 -2.38 8.91
C THR A 99 -13.91 -2.77 9.89
N GLY A 100 -12.64 -2.82 9.46
CA GLY A 100 -11.54 -3.37 10.25
C GLY A 100 -10.56 -2.34 10.80
N GLY A 101 -9.74 -2.82 11.73
CA GLY A 101 -8.41 -2.33 12.04
C GLY A 101 -8.24 -1.56 13.35
N ASP A 102 -7.03 -1.64 13.88
CA ASP A 102 -6.54 -0.93 15.04
C ASP A 102 -5.67 0.26 14.61
N TRP A 103 -5.35 1.13 15.57
CA TRP A 103 -4.41 2.22 15.37
C TRP A 103 -3.13 1.95 16.16
N GLU A 104 -2.01 1.92 15.45
CA GLU A 104 -0.67 1.73 15.99
C GLU A 104 0.19 2.98 15.67
N PRO A 105 1.24 3.29 16.46
CA PRO A 105 2.20 4.32 16.08
C PRO A 105 3.11 3.81 14.96
N LEU A 106 3.47 4.70 14.03
CA LEU A 106 4.50 4.48 13.01
C LEU A 106 5.52 5.61 13.05
N ASP A 107 6.79 5.28 13.23
CA ASP A 107 7.87 6.26 13.19
C ASP A 107 8.43 6.41 11.78
N VAL A 108 8.44 7.66 11.29
CA VAL A 108 9.03 8.06 10.00
C VAL A 108 9.91 9.28 10.20
N ASP A 109 11.20 9.16 9.90
CA ASP A 109 12.19 10.25 10.06
C ASP A 109 12.14 10.92 11.46
N GLY A 110 11.91 10.13 12.52
CA GLY A 110 11.80 10.60 13.90
C GLY A 110 10.48 11.29 14.27
N SER A 111 9.49 11.29 13.37
CA SER A 111 8.12 11.75 13.62
C SER A 111 7.16 10.56 13.71
N THR A 112 6.23 10.60 14.67
CA THR A 112 5.25 9.51 14.86
C THR A 112 3.93 9.84 14.15
N PHE A 113 3.46 8.90 13.32
CA PHE A 113 2.21 8.96 12.57
C PHE A 113 1.24 7.89 13.06
N ALA A 114 -0.06 8.10 12.81
CA ALA A 114 -1.08 7.09 13.03
C ALA A 114 -1.08 6.07 11.89
N LEU A 115 -0.86 4.81 12.24
CA LEU A 115 -0.89 3.68 11.32
C LEU A 115 -2.16 2.88 11.58
N TRP A 116 -3.03 2.82 10.57
CA TRP A 116 -4.12 1.86 10.58
C TRP A 116 -3.57 0.47 10.28
N THR A 117 -3.92 -0.53 11.07
CA THR A 117 -3.50 -1.92 10.87
C THR A 117 -4.71 -2.85 10.94
N THR A 118 -4.81 -3.82 10.05
CA THR A 118 -5.81 -4.89 10.14
C THR A 118 -5.13 -6.25 9.98
N ARG A 119 -5.57 -7.22 10.77
CA ARG A 119 -5.05 -8.59 10.77
C ARG A 119 -6.19 -9.56 10.48
N PHE A 120 -5.94 -10.50 9.58
CA PHE A 120 -6.90 -11.52 9.17
C PHE A 120 -6.13 -12.75 8.68
N ASP A 121 -6.85 -13.83 8.34
CA ASP A 121 -6.22 -15.14 8.07
C ASP A 121 -5.12 -15.12 6.99
N ALA A 122 -5.15 -14.17 6.05
CA ALA A 122 -4.13 -14.06 5.01
C ALA A 122 -2.87 -13.29 5.45
N GLY A 123 -2.89 -12.61 6.60
CA GLY A 123 -1.77 -11.82 7.10
C GLY A 123 -2.18 -10.48 7.74
N VAL A 124 -1.32 -9.47 7.57
CA VAL A 124 -1.53 -8.11 8.07
C VAL A 124 -1.46 -7.11 6.93
N ALA A 125 -2.36 -6.13 6.93
CA ALA A 125 -2.34 -4.97 6.04
C ALA A 125 -2.34 -3.70 6.88
N ALA A 126 -1.65 -2.67 6.39
CA ALA A 126 -1.48 -1.42 7.10
C ALA A 126 -1.48 -0.22 6.14
N ALA A 127 -1.95 0.92 6.63
CA ALA A 127 -2.05 2.14 5.84
C ALA A 127 -1.85 3.39 6.69
N ALA A 128 -1.21 4.41 6.12
CA ALA A 128 -1.02 5.70 6.77
C ALA A 128 -1.05 6.85 5.75
N ASP A 129 -1.64 7.99 6.13
CA ASP A 129 -1.44 9.27 5.44
C ASP A 129 -0.33 10.02 6.19
N LEU A 130 0.79 10.29 5.52
CA LEU A 130 1.94 10.95 6.11
C LEU A 130 1.97 12.45 5.79
N GLY A 131 1.00 12.97 5.05
CA GLY A 131 0.97 14.33 4.53
C GLY A 131 1.39 14.38 3.05
N PRO A 132 2.71 14.35 2.72
CA PRO A 132 3.18 14.48 1.34
C PRO A 132 3.05 13.18 0.53
N CYS A 133 2.84 12.04 1.20
CA CYS A 133 2.64 10.74 0.57
C CYS A 133 1.71 9.88 1.43
N VAL A 134 1.28 8.78 0.84
CA VAL A 134 0.42 7.78 1.47
C VAL A 134 1.14 6.44 1.45
N LEU A 135 1.08 5.70 2.56
CA LEU A 135 1.62 4.35 2.72
C LEU A 135 0.50 3.32 2.60
N ALA A 136 0.73 2.29 1.79
CA ALA A 136 0.04 1.01 1.89
C ALA A 136 1.08 -0.08 2.10
N ALA A 137 0.93 -0.92 3.11
CA ALA A 137 1.88 -1.98 3.43
C ALA A 137 1.17 -3.27 3.79
N TRP A 138 1.80 -4.41 3.55
CA TRP A 138 1.22 -5.69 3.89
C TRP A 138 2.28 -6.77 4.08
N SER A 139 1.89 -7.84 4.76
CA SER A 139 2.68 -9.05 4.95
C SER A 139 1.76 -10.26 5.07
N ALA A 140 2.20 -11.39 4.52
CA ALA A 140 1.53 -12.68 4.73
C ALA A 140 1.73 -13.23 6.16
N ASP A 141 2.68 -12.70 6.92
CA ASP A 141 2.82 -13.00 8.34
C ASP A 141 1.92 -12.08 9.17
N ALA A 142 0.84 -12.64 9.74
CA ALA A 142 -0.10 -11.90 10.57
C ALA A 142 0.52 -11.29 11.85
N SER A 143 1.68 -11.79 12.28
CA SER A 143 2.42 -11.27 13.43
C SER A 143 3.36 -10.11 13.07
N ALA A 144 3.60 -9.87 11.78
CA ALA A 144 4.52 -8.83 11.32
C ALA A 144 4.13 -7.44 11.86
N ARG A 145 5.15 -6.61 12.05
CA ARG A 145 5.05 -5.20 12.41
C ARG A 145 5.85 -4.40 11.41
N LEU A 146 5.34 -3.23 11.04
CA LEU A 146 6.10 -2.30 10.22
C LEU A 146 7.32 -1.81 11.01
N PRO A 147 8.53 -1.88 10.44
CA PRO A 147 9.70 -1.24 11.04
C PRO A 147 9.56 0.28 11.01
N ALA A 148 10.46 0.97 11.71
CA ALA A 148 10.67 2.39 11.47
C ALA A 148 11.04 2.64 10.01
N LEU A 149 10.50 3.70 9.43
CA LEU A 149 10.69 4.05 8.03
C LEU A 149 11.47 5.36 7.89
N THR A 150 12.05 5.56 6.71
CA THR A 150 12.64 6.84 6.30
C THR A 150 12.26 7.15 4.87
N LEU A 151 12.20 8.44 4.52
CA LEU A 151 11.96 8.89 3.16
C LEU A 151 13.29 9.07 2.42
N VAL A 152 13.49 8.34 1.32
CA VAL A 152 14.66 8.49 0.44
C VAL A 152 14.23 8.89 -0.96
N ASP A 153 15.10 9.55 -1.74
CA ASP A 153 14.81 9.78 -3.15
C ASP A 153 14.77 8.45 -3.92
N ALA A 154 13.71 8.25 -4.70
CA ALA A 154 13.62 7.11 -5.60
C ALA A 154 14.76 7.19 -6.63
N PRO A 155 15.53 6.11 -6.82
CA PRO A 155 16.56 6.06 -7.85
C PRO A 155 15.95 6.24 -9.24
N GLU A 156 16.62 7.01 -10.09
CA GLU A 156 16.23 7.23 -11.49
C GLU A 156 16.03 5.90 -12.25
#